data_AF-A0A2V3JFZ4-F1
#
_entry.id   AF-A0A2V3JFZ4-F1
#
_cell.length_a   1.000
_cell.length_b   1.000
_cell.length_c   1.000
_cell.angle_alpha   90.00
_cell.angle_beta   90.00
_cell.angle_gamma   90.00
#
_symmetry.space_group_name_H-M   'P 1'
#
loop_
_entity.id
_entity.type
_entity.pdbx_description
1 polymer ?
#
loop_
_entity_poly.entity_id
_entity_poly.type
_entity_poly.pdbx_seq_one_letter_code
_entity_poly.pdbx_strand_id
1 'polypeptide(L)'
;MVDMDVLLQTIVASGAVAGALSLVFKVYTEKRIDHVFDRKLKEYEAKLQESTELRVNFGKNRIEQYAKLSALVLSVRKKAVDLCEMPTPTEKEISELNKEAKNLQEMIYDLFTTLEMDHIYDTIHSYKENLITLVKNLKNEKIHRDNGATEKADEIRKNINGSIADIKEEYKSIGHELVELIHKEITIND
;
A
#
# COMPACT_ATOMS: atom_id res chain seq x y z
N MET A 1 80.99 40.08 8.07
CA MET A 1 80.35 40.02 9.41
C MET A 1 78.86 40.17 9.14
N VAL A 2 78.06 39.11 9.33
CA VAL A 2 76.61 39.21 9.14
C VAL A 2 76.07 39.97 10.34
N ASP A 3 75.33 41.04 10.08
CA ASP A 3 74.80 41.92 11.11
C ASP A 3 73.73 41.18 11.91
N MET A 4 73.94 41.04 13.23
CA MET A 4 73.08 40.25 14.12
C MET A 4 71.66 40.83 14.17
N ASP A 5 71.52 42.14 13.97
CA ASP A 5 70.23 42.83 13.91
C ASP A 5 69.44 42.45 12.64
N VAL A 6 70.12 42.26 11.50
CA VAL A 6 69.51 41.78 10.26
C VAL A 6 69.06 40.33 10.39
N LEU A 7 69.82 39.51 11.12
CA LEU A 7 69.50 38.11 11.39
C LEU A 7 68.29 37.98 12.32
N LEU A 8 68.21 38.78 13.38
CA LEU A 8 67.07 38.85 14.29
C LEU A 8 65.80 39.36 13.60
N GLN A 9 65.90 40.42 12.78
CA GLN A 9 64.76 40.92 12.00
C GLN A 9 64.26 39.87 11.00
N THR A 10 65.16 39.10 10.37
CA THR A 10 64.79 38.03 9.44
C THR A 10 64.09 36.86 10.16
N ILE A 11 64.54 36.50 11.37
CA ILE A 11 63.90 35.45 12.19
C ILE A 11 62.51 35.91 12.68
N VAL A 12 62.38 37.14 13.14
CA VAL A 12 61.09 37.69 13.61
C VAL A 12 60.12 37.86 12.44
N ALA A 13 60.58 38.36 11.29
CA ALA A 13 59.76 38.49 10.09
C ALA A 13 59.31 37.13 9.54
N SER A 14 60.20 36.13 9.51
CA SER A 14 59.84 34.77 9.08
C SER A 14 58.88 34.08 10.06
N GLY A 15 59.05 34.27 11.37
CA GLY A 15 58.12 33.79 12.39
C GLY A 15 56.73 34.44 12.29
N ALA A 16 56.66 35.75 12.07
CA ALA A 16 55.40 36.46 11.87
C ALA A 16 54.68 36.02 10.58
N VAL A 17 55.41 35.84 9.49
CA VAL A 17 54.86 35.33 8.21
C VAL A 17 54.38 33.89 8.35
N ALA A 18 55.14 33.02 9.01
CA ALA A 18 54.72 31.64 9.29
C ALA A 18 53.46 31.58 10.17
N GLY A 19 53.38 32.42 11.21
CA GLY A 19 52.19 32.56 12.05
C GLY A 19 50.96 33.06 11.28
N ALA A 20 51.13 34.09 10.45
CA ALA A 20 50.06 34.60 9.59
C ALA A 20 49.56 33.56 8.57
N LEU A 21 50.48 32.84 7.92
CA LEU A 21 50.14 31.75 6.99
C LEU A 21 49.41 30.61 7.70
N SER A 22 49.82 30.25 8.92
CA SER A 22 49.15 29.22 9.73
C SER A 22 47.71 29.62 10.07
N LEU A 23 47.48 30.88 10.46
CA LEU A 23 46.14 31.40 10.71
C LEU A 23 45.27 31.41 9.44
N VAL A 24 45.82 31.85 8.30
CA VAL A 24 45.09 31.84 7.03
C VAL A 24 44.74 30.42 6.60
N PHE A 25 45.67 29.47 6.73
CA PHE A 25 45.43 28.06 6.42
C PHE A 25 44.38 27.46 7.35
N LYS A 26 44.41 27.78 8.65
CA LYS A 26 43.40 27.37 9.61
C LYS A 26 42.02 27.91 9.23
N VAL A 27 41.89 29.22 9.00
CA VAL A 27 40.61 29.83 8.59
C VAL A 27 40.10 29.25 7.26
N TYR A 28 41.00 29.00 6.30
CA TYR A 28 40.64 28.39 5.02
C TYR A 28 40.14 26.95 5.19
N THR A 29 40.83 26.15 5.99
CA THR A 29 40.46 24.75 6.23
C THR A 29 39.16 24.64 7.04
N GLU A 30 38.99 25.46 8.08
CA GLU A 30 37.73 25.57 8.85
C GLU A 30 36.56 25.94 7.93
N LYS A 31 36.67 27.03 7.15
CA LYS A 31 35.61 27.43 6.20
C LYS A 31 35.30 26.35 5.17
N ARG A 32 36.32 25.64 4.68
CA ARG A 32 36.13 24.55 3.71
C ARG A 32 35.43 23.37 4.35
N ILE A 33 35.77 23.02 5.59
CA ILE A 33 35.14 21.96 6.35
C ILE A 33 33.66 22.33 6.61
N ASP A 34 33.39 23.53 7.10
CA ASP A 34 32.04 24.03 7.34
C ASP A 34 31.20 23.99 6.05
N HIS A 35 31.74 24.49 4.94
CA HIS A 35 31.03 24.47 3.66
C HIS A 35 30.72 23.05 3.17
N VAL A 36 31.63 22.09 3.36
CA VAL A 36 31.40 20.69 2.99
C VAL A 36 30.35 20.05 3.90
N PHE A 37 30.38 20.33 5.20
CA PHE A 37 29.36 19.84 6.13
C PHE A 37 28.00 20.45 5.83
N ASP A 38 27.89 21.76 5.64
CA ASP A 38 26.64 22.43 5.25
C ASP A 38 26.06 21.85 3.97
N ARG A 39 26.90 21.61 2.95
CA ARG A 39 26.46 21.00 1.71
C ARG A 39 25.93 19.59 1.92
N LYS A 40 26.67 18.75 2.67
CA LYS A 40 26.23 17.38 2.98
C LYS A 40 24.96 17.37 3.83
N LEU A 41 24.85 18.26 4.80
CA LEU A 41 23.66 18.39 5.64
C LEU A 41 22.44 18.68 4.77
N LYS A 42 22.53 19.67 3.87
CA LYS A 42 21.47 19.97 2.90
C LYS A 42 21.15 18.80 1.97
N GLU A 43 22.15 18.07 1.50
CA GLU A 43 21.92 16.85 0.69
C GLU A 43 21.18 15.77 1.47
N TYR A 44 21.51 15.57 2.76
CA TYR A 44 20.81 14.61 3.61
C TYR A 44 19.40 15.07 3.97
N GLU A 45 19.20 16.36 4.26
CA GLU A 45 17.88 16.96 4.47
C GLU A 45 16.99 16.76 3.25
N ALA A 46 17.50 17.05 2.05
CA ALA A 46 16.76 16.86 0.80
C ALA A 46 16.38 15.38 0.58
N LYS A 47 17.33 14.45 0.77
CA LYS A 47 17.05 13.00 0.65
C LYS A 47 16.05 12.51 1.69
N LEU A 48 16.15 12.99 2.92
CA LEU A 48 15.22 12.64 3.98
C LEU A 48 13.82 13.17 3.66
N GLN A 49 13.72 14.41 3.18
CA GLN A 49 12.47 15.01 2.75
C GLN A 49 11.85 14.22 1.60
N GLU A 50 12.61 13.92 0.53
CA GLU A 50 12.14 13.12 -0.60
C GLU A 50 11.65 11.74 -0.14
N SER A 51 12.43 11.04 0.70
CA SER A 51 12.03 9.74 1.25
C SER A 51 10.78 9.83 2.11
N THR A 52 10.59 10.93 2.85
CA THR A 52 9.42 11.16 3.69
C THR A 52 8.18 11.43 2.84
N GLU A 53 8.30 12.29 1.82
CA GLU A 53 7.22 12.58 0.87
C GLU A 53 6.78 11.32 0.12
N LEU A 54 7.73 10.50 -0.34
CA LEU A 54 7.42 9.20 -0.96
C LEU A 54 6.67 8.28 0.00
N ARG A 55 7.11 8.18 1.25
CA ARG A 55 6.45 7.34 2.27
C ARG A 55 5.02 7.83 2.55
N VAL A 56 4.83 9.13 2.74
CA VAL A 56 3.50 9.73 3.00
C VAL A 56 2.57 9.52 1.81
N ASN A 57 3.06 9.75 0.58
CA ASN A 57 2.27 9.54 -0.63
C ASN A 57 1.90 8.07 -0.82
N PHE A 58 2.82 7.15 -0.53
CA PHE A 58 2.54 5.71 -0.57
C PHE A 58 1.46 5.32 0.45
N GLY A 59 1.58 5.77 1.70
CA GLY A 59 0.58 5.53 2.75
C GLY A 59 -0.81 6.07 2.40
N LYS A 60 -0.89 7.32 1.90
CA LYS A 60 -2.15 7.93 1.45
C LYS A 60 -2.81 7.15 0.32
N ASN A 61 -2.03 6.77 -0.71
CA ASN A 61 -2.57 5.97 -1.82
C ASN A 61 -3.07 4.61 -1.32
N ARG A 62 -2.33 3.94 -0.45
CA ARG A 62 -2.73 2.66 0.14
C ARG A 62 -4.06 2.76 0.90
N ILE A 63 -4.24 3.77 1.76
CA ILE A 63 -5.52 4.03 2.46
C ILE A 63 -6.67 4.20 1.46
N GLU A 64 -6.48 5.03 0.43
CA GLU A 64 -7.52 5.30 -0.56
C GLU A 64 -7.91 4.03 -1.33
N GLN A 65 -6.92 3.23 -1.74
CA GLN A 65 -7.17 1.98 -2.44
C GLN A 65 -7.87 0.94 -1.55
N TYR A 66 -7.50 0.85 -0.28
CA TYR A 66 -8.15 -0.08 0.66
C TYR A 66 -9.57 0.32 0.98
N ALA A 67 -9.87 1.61 1.06
CA ALA A 67 -11.23 2.10 1.18
C ALA A 67 -12.08 1.69 -0.04
N LYS A 68 -11.53 1.83 -1.27
CA LYS A 68 -12.20 1.39 -2.51
C LYS A 68 -12.42 -0.12 -2.53
N LEU A 69 -11.41 -0.90 -2.16
CA LEU A 69 -11.50 -2.35 -2.08
C LEU A 69 -12.54 -2.81 -1.07
N SER A 70 -12.54 -2.22 0.13
CA SER A 70 -13.53 -2.50 1.18
C SER A 70 -14.96 -2.21 0.71
N ALA A 71 -15.18 -1.06 0.05
CA ALA A 71 -16.47 -0.70 -0.52
C ALA A 71 -16.93 -1.69 -1.60
N LEU A 72 -16.02 -2.13 -2.47
CA LEU A 72 -16.30 -3.10 -3.52
C LEU A 72 -16.63 -4.48 -2.93
N VAL A 73 -15.85 -4.95 -1.96
CA VAL A 73 -16.09 -6.20 -1.23
C VAL A 73 -17.48 -6.19 -0.57
N LEU A 74 -17.85 -5.08 0.09
CA LEU A 74 -19.17 -4.90 0.67
C LEU A 74 -20.29 -4.91 -0.39
N SER A 75 -20.12 -4.19 -1.50
CA SER A 75 -21.10 -4.14 -2.59
C SER A 75 -21.36 -5.52 -3.17
N VAL A 76 -20.29 -6.24 -3.52
CA VAL A 76 -20.36 -7.59 -4.10
C VAL A 76 -21.02 -8.56 -3.12
N ARG A 77 -20.63 -8.50 -1.83
CA ARG A 77 -21.24 -9.31 -0.77
C ARG A 77 -22.74 -9.07 -0.69
N LYS A 78 -23.16 -7.80 -0.63
CA LYS A 78 -24.58 -7.43 -0.54
C LYS A 78 -25.35 -8.00 -1.72
N LYS A 79 -24.84 -7.80 -2.94
CA LYS A 79 -25.46 -8.30 -4.16
C LYS A 79 -25.54 -9.82 -4.22
N ALA A 80 -24.49 -10.52 -3.78
CA ALA A 80 -24.47 -11.97 -3.68
C ALA A 80 -25.54 -12.50 -2.70
N VAL A 81 -25.67 -11.86 -1.54
CA VAL A 81 -26.68 -12.20 -0.53
C VAL A 81 -28.09 -11.93 -1.06
N ASP A 82 -28.35 -10.73 -1.57
CA ASP A 82 -29.65 -10.34 -2.12
C ASP A 82 -30.08 -11.33 -3.22
N LEU A 83 -29.17 -11.74 -4.10
CA LEU A 83 -29.44 -12.72 -5.16
C LEU A 83 -29.79 -14.12 -4.64
N CYS A 84 -29.17 -14.56 -3.56
CA CYS A 84 -29.42 -15.88 -3.00
C CYS A 84 -30.71 -15.94 -2.18
N GLU A 85 -31.24 -14.80 -1.76
CA GLU A 85 -32.56 -14.69 -1.13
C GLU A 85 -33.69 -14.69 -2.17
N MET A 86 -33.40 -14.37 -3.43
CA MET A 86 -34.37 -14.45 -4.53
C MET A 86 -34.70 -15.91 -4.88
N PRO A 87 -35.99 -16.29 -5.00
CA PRO A 87 -36.36 -17.66 -5.36
C PRO A 87 -35.80 -18.10 -6.71
N THR A 88 -35.84 -17.21 -7.70
CA THR A 88 -35.41 -17.47 -9.08
C THR A 88 -34.72 -16.22 -9.64
N PRO A 89 -33.40 -16.06 -9.41
CA PRO A 89 -32.66 -14.92 -9.93
C PRO A 89 -32.60 -14.96 -11.46
N THR A 90 -32.69 -13.79 -12.09
CA THR A 90 -32.64 -13.65 -13.55
C THR A 90 -31.20 -13.78 -14.07
N GLU A 91 -31.05 -14.13 -15.35
CA GLU A 91 -29.72 -14.22 -15.98
C GLU A 91 -28.99 -12.87 -15.95
N LYS A 92 -29.73 -11.77 -16.11
CA LYS A 92 -29.19 -10.42 -16.03
C LYS A 92 -28.56 -10.14 -14.67
N GLU A 93 -29.28 -10.45 -13.58
CA GLU A 93 -28.77 -10.20 -12.23
C GLU A 93 -27.53 -11.06 -11.91
N ILE A 94 -27.53 -12.33 -12.33
CA ILE A 94 -26.37 -13.22 -12.19
C ILE A 94 -25.17 -12.68 -13.00
N SER A 95 -25.41 -12.16 -14.20
CA SER A 95 -24.39 -11.54 -15.04
C SER A 95 -23.80 -10.28 -14.42
N GLU A 96 -24.63 -9.46 -13.77
CA GLU A 96 -24.18 -8.29 -13.04
C GLU A 96 -23.28 -8.65 -11.84
N LEU A 97 -23.66 -9.64 -11.04
CA LEU A 97 -22.80 -10.14 -9.95
C LEU A 97 -21.46 -10.66 -10.50
N ASN A 98 -21.50 -11.40 -11.61
CA ASN A 98 -20.29 -11.88 -12.28
C ASN A 98 -19.38 -10.73 -12.75
N LYS A 99 -19.96 -9.62 -13.23
CA LYS A 99 -19.20 -8.43 -13.62
C LYS A 99 -18.55 -7.79 -12.39
N GLU A 100 -19.27 -7.63 -11.29
CA GLU A 100 -18.70 -7.04 -10.07
C GLU A 100 -17.62 -7.94 -9.45
N ALA A 101 -17.78 -9.27 -9.48
CA ALA A 101 -16.75 -10.22 -9.06
C ALA A 101 -15.47 -10.11 -9.91
N LYS A 102 -15.60 -9.85 -11.22
CA LYS A 102 -14.45 -9.57 -12.10
C LYS A 102 -13.77 -8.25 -11.77
N ASN A 103 -14.54 -7.20 -11.53
CA ASN A 103 -13.98 -5.91 -11.10
C ASN A 103 -13.21 -6.07 -9.76
N LEU A 104 -13.74 -6.89 -8.84
CA LEU A 104 -13.06 -7.20 -7.59
C LEU A 104 -11.76 -7.95 -7.86
N GLN A 105 -11.77 -8.95 -8.73
CA GLN A 105 -10.56 -9.67 -9.14
C GLN A 105 -9.50 -8.73 -9.73
N GLU A 106 -9.88 -7.82 -10.64
CA GLU A 106 -8.98 -6.83 -11.24
C GLU A 106 -8.34 -5.94 -10.16
N MET A 107 -9.16 -5.41 -9.24
CA MET A 107 -8.68 -4.58 -8.14
C MET A 107 -7.73 -5.35 -7.19
N ILE A 108 -8.00 -6.62 -6.91
CA ILE A 108 -7.11 -7.47 -6.11
C ILE A 108 -5.75 -7.63 -6.79
N TYR A 109 -5.72 -7.83 -8.11
CA TYR A 109 -4.46 -7.93 -8.86
C TYR A 109 -3.69 -6.61 -8.89
N ASP A 110 -4.38 -5.49 -9.10
CA ASP A 110 -3.75 -4.17 -9.09
C ASP A 110 -3.13 -3.85 -7.72
N LEU A 111 -3.71 -4.38 -6.64
CA LEU A 111 -3.26 -4.15 -5.27
C LEU A 111 -2.37 -5.27 -4.72
N PHE A 112 -2.03 -6.30 -5.52
CA PHE A 112 -1.33 -7.51 -5.10
C PHE A 112 -0.16 -7.22 -4.13
N THR A 113 0.80 -6.40 -4.56
CA THR A 113 2.00 -6.10 -3.76
C THR A 113 1.66 -5.51 -2.40
N THR A 114 0.68 -4.60 -2.34
CA THR A 114 0.29 -3.96 -1.06
C THR A 114 -0.45 -4.93 -0.15
N LEU A 115 -1.36 -5.74 -0.71
CA LEU A 115 -2.11 -6.75 0.05
C LEU A 115 -1.19 -7.85 0.59
N GLU A 116 -0.15 -8.21 -0.17
CA GLU A 116 0.87 -9.18 0.23
C GLU A 116 1.74 -8.64 1.37
N MET A 117 2.18 -7.38 1.27
CA MET A 117 2.94 -6.70 2.33
C MET A 117 2.17 -6.63 3.65
N ASP A 118 0.84 -6.54 3.59
CA ASP A 118 -0.05 -6.51 4.75
C ASP A 118 -0.60 -7.88 5.15
N HIS A 119 -0.21 -8.95 4.46
CA HIS A 119 -0.63 -10.32 4.73
C HIS A 119 -2.15 -10.56 4.65
N ILE A 120 -2.86 -9.80 3.82
CA ILE A 120 -4.31 -9.92 3.62
C ILE A 120 -4.68 -10.47 2.23
N TYR A 121 -3.69 -10.67 1.35
CA TYR A 121 -3.93 -11.13 -0.01
C TYR A 121 -4.65 -12.49 -0.05
N ASP A 122 -4.18 -13.48 0.70
CA ASP A 122 -4.75 -14.83 0.70
C ASP A 122 -6.22 -14.86 1.13
N THR A 123 -6.56 -14.11 2.19
CA THR A 123 -7.94 -13.97 2.69
C THR A 123 -8.86 -13.41 1.61
N ILE A 124 -8.44 -12.31 0.97
CA ILE A 124 -9.23 -11.65 -0.08
C ILE A 124 -9.29 -12.50 -1.36
N HIS A 125 -8.23 -13.23 -1.67
CA HIS A 125 -8.18 -14.14 -2.80
C HIS A 125 -9.13 -15.33 -2.63
N SER A 126 -9.18 -15.93 -1.43
CA SER A 126 -10.14 -16.98 -1.06
C SER A 126 -11.58 -16.51 -1.26
N TYR A 127 -11.89 -15.33 -0.73
CA TYR A 127 -13.20 -14.69 -0.89
C TYR A 127 -13.61 -14.51 -2.35
N LYS A 128 -12.67 -14.08 -3.21
CA LYS A 128 -12.90 -13.97 -4.65
C LYS A 128 -13.19 -15.33 -5.30
N GLU A 129 -12.48 -16.40 -4.94
CA GLU A 129 -12.74 -17.75 -5.47
C GLU A 129 -14.12 -18.28 -5.04
N ASN A 130 -14.53 -18.02 -3.80
CA ASN A 130 -15.86 -18.36 -3.30
C ASN A 130 -16.96 -17.63 -4.06
N LEU A 131 -16.77 -16.35 -4.37
CA LEU A 131 -17.71 -15.59 -5.20
C LEU A 131 -17.82 -16.12 -6.63
N ILE A 132 -16.70 -16.46 -7.27
CA ILE A 132 -16.71 -17.04 -8.62
C ILE A 132 -17.44 -18.38 -8.62
N THR A 133 -17.20 -19.20 -7.59
CA THR A 133 -17.88 -20.48 -7.41
C THR A 133 -19.39 -20.30 -7.20
N LEU A 134 -19.78 -19.33 -6.37
CA LEU A 134 -21.19 -18.96 -6.17
C LEU A 134 -21.86 -18.58 -7.49
N VAL A 135 -21.23 -17.72 -8.29
CA VAL A 135 -21.75 -17.29 -9.59
C VAL A 135 -21.95 -18.48 -10.54
N LYS A 136 -21.00 -19.42 -10.58
CA LYS A 136 -21.12 -20.65 -11.37
C LYS A 136 -22.32 -21.49 -10.90
N ASN A 137 -22.48 -21.65 -9.59
CA ASN A 137 -23.59 -22.41 -9.01
C ASN A 137 -24.95 -21.76 -9.31
N LEU A 138 -25.07 -20.43 -9.22
CA LEU A 138 -26.28 -19.69 -9.57
C LEU A 138 -26.67 -19.90 -11.05
N LYS A 139 -25.69 -19.87 -11.97
CA LYS A 139 -25.95 -20.15 -13.40
C LYS A 139 -26.42 -21.59 -13.60
N ASN A 140 -25.76 -22.55 -12.96
CA ASN A 140 -26.10 -23.97 -13.08
C ASN A 140 -27.50 -24.26 -12.51
N GLU A 141 -27.83 -23.70 -11.35
CA GLU A 141 -29.15 -23.83 -10.72
C GLU A 141 -30.26 -23.32 -11.66
N LYS A 142 -30.07 -22.13 -12.23
CA LYS A 142 -30.99 -21.57 -13.21
C LYS A 142 -31.17 -22.47 -14.44
N ILE A 143 -30.07 -22.92 -15.05
CA ILE A 143 -30.12 -23.81 -16.22
C ILE A 143 -30.89 -25.09 -15.91
N HIS A 144 -30.65 -25.71 -14.75
CA HIS A 144 -31.37 -26.92 -14.35
C HIS A 144 -32.86 -26.66 -14.10
N ARG A 145 -33.20 -25.54 -13.47
CA ARG A 145 -34.59 -25.14 -13.21
C ARG A 145 -35.34 -24.83 -14.52
N ASP A 146 -34.72 -24.09 -15.43
CA ASP A 146 -35.28 -23.75 -16.76
C ASP A 146 -35.49 -25.02 -17.61
N ASN A 147 -34.66 -26.05 -17.42
CA ASN A 147 -34.79 -27.36 -18.08
C ASN A 147 -35.77 -28.33 -17.38
N GLY A 148 -36.45 -27.91 -16.31
CA GLY A 148 -37.38 -28.75 -15.54
C GLY A 148 -36.73 -29.82 -14.64
N ALA A 149 -35.40 -29.78 -14.47
CA ALA A 149 -34.65 -30.70 -13.61
C ALA A 149 -34.62 -30.20 -12.15
N THR A 150 -35.79 -30.16 -11.50
CA THR A 150 -35.99 -29.53 -10.19
C THR A 150 -35.16 -30.14 -9.07
N GLU A 151 -35.03 -31.47 -9.00
CA GLU A 151 -34.25 -32.15 -7.96
C GLU A 151 -32.77 -31.73 -7.97
N LYS A 152 -32.16 -31.66 -9.15
CA LYS A 152 -30.78 -31.17 -9.33
C LYS A 152 -30.65 -29.69 -9.00
N ALA A 153 -31.62 -28.87 -9.40
CA ALA A 153 -31.63 -27.45 -9.07
C ALA A 153 -31.69 -27.24 -7.54
N ASP A 154 -32.48 -28.02 -6.82
CA ASP A 154 -32.61 -27.93 -5.36
C ASP A 154 -31.36 -28.43 -4.63
N GLU A 155 -30.67 -29.45 -5.15
CA GLU A 155 -29.35 -29.87 -4.66
C GLU A 155 -28.32 -28.73 -4.79
N ILE A 156 -28.23 -28.10 -5.97
CA ILE A 156 -27.34 -26.96 -6.20
C ILE A 156 -27.72 -25.79 -5.28
N ARG A 157 -29.01 -25.57 -5.04
CA ARG A 157 -29.47 -24.51 -4.13
C ARG A 157 -29.01 -24.72 -2.69
N LYS A 158 -28.92 -25.96 -2.22
CA LYS A 158 -28.32 -26.27 -0.90
C LYS A 158 -26.84 -25.90 -0.87
N ASN A 159 -26.09 -26.18 -1.94
CA ASN A 159 -24.68 -25.79 -2.04
C ASN A 159 -24.50 -24.27 -2.06
N ILE A 160 -25.37 -23.54 -2.79
CA ILE A 160 -25.40 -22.06 -2.81
C ILE A 160 -25.59 -21.50 -1.40
N ASN A 161 -26.53 -22.06 -0.63
CA ASN A 161 -26.77 -21.61 0.74
C ASN A 161 -25.56 -21.83 1.66
N GLY A 162 -24.81 -22.94 1.46
CA GLY A 162 -23.54 -23.18 2.14
C GLY A 162 -22.50 -22.10 1.79
N SER A 163 -22.25 -21.87 0.50
CA SER A 163 -21.27 -20.87 0.05
C SER A 163 -21.59 -19.45 0.53
N ILE A 164 -22.87 -19.10 0.69
CA ILE A 164 -23.28 -17.80 1.24
C ILE A 164 -22.85 -17.63 2.70
N ALA A 165 -22.87 -18.69 3.49
CA ALA A 165 -22.41 -18.64 4.88
C ALA A 165 -20.90 -18.35 4.93
N ASP A 166 -20.13 -19.05 4.09
CA ASP A 166 -18.67 -18.87 3.97
C ASP A 166 -18.34 -17.43 3.54
N ILE A 167 -19.02 -16.91 2.51
CA ILE A 167 -18.88 -15.52 2.02
C ILE A 167 -19.19 -14.50 3.12
N LYS A 168 -20.20 -14.75 3.96
CA LYS A 168 -20.55 -13.84 5.06
C LYS A 168 -19.47 -13.82 6.15
N GLU A 169 -18.87 -14.97 6.45
CA GLU A 169 -17.81 -15.06 7.46
C GLU A 169 -16.49 -14.48 6.96
N GLU A 170 -16.06 -14.81 5.75
CA GLU A 170 -14.83 -14.25 5.15
C GLU A 170 -14.92 -12.73 5.00
N TYR A 171 -16.08 -12.19 4.60
CA TYR A 171 -16.32 -10.75 4.57
C TYR A 171 -16.05 -10.08 5.92
N LYS A 172 -16.41 -10.73 7.03
CA LYS A 172 -16.22 -10.19 8.38
C LYS A 172 -14.74 -10.10 8.72
N SER A 173 -13.94 -11.11 8.34
CA SER A 173 -12.48 -11.10 8.51
C SER A 173 -11.86 -9.96 7.68
N ILE A 174 -12.15 -9.92 6.39
CA ILE A 174 -11.63 -8.90 5.46
C ILE A 174 -12.02 -7.49 5.90
N GLY A 175 -13.28 -7.29 6.29
CA GLY A 175 -13.78 -6.00 6.75
C GLY A 175 -13.06 -5.52 8.01
N HIS A 176 -12.74 -6.43 8.94
CA HIS A 176 -11.98 -6.09 10.14
C HIS A 176 -10.52 -5.74 9.80
N GLU A 177 -9.85 -6.58 9.02
CA GLU A 177 -8.45 -6.41 8.61
C GLU A 177 -8.24 -5.08 7.84
N LEU A 178 -9.10 -4.80 6.85
CA LEU A 178 -8.99 -3.55 6.08
C LEU A 178 -9.23 -2.31 6.93
N VAL A 179 -10.19 -2.35 7.86
CA VAL A 179 -10.47 -1.22 8.76
C VAL A 179 -9.30 -1.00 9.74
N GLU A 180 -8.70 -2.06 10.26
CA GLU A 180 -7.54 -1.97 11.15
C GLU A 180 -6.34 -1.36 10.43
N LEU A 181 -6.05 -1.81 9.20
CA LEU A 181 -4.96 -1.27 8.38
C LEU A 181 -5.16 0.21 8.07
N ILE A 182 -6.39 0.62 7.73
CA ILE A 182 -6.73 2.03 7.50
C ILE A 182 -6.50 2.86 8.78
N HIS A 183 -6.96 2.39 9.95
CA HIS A 183 -6.78 3.11 11.22
C HIS A 183 -5.31 3.22 11.63
N LYS A 184 -4.54 2.13 11.47
CA LYS A 184 -3.11 2.09 11.79
C LYS A 184 -2.34 3.11 10.96
N GLU A 185 -2.63 3.19 9.67
CA GLU A 185 -1.94 4.11 8.75
C GLU A 185 -2.33 5.57 9.02
N ILE A 186 -3.57 5.87 9.43
CA ILE A 186 -3.98 7.21 9.86
C ILE A 186 -3.21 7.63 11.12
N THR A 187 -3.15 6.75 12.13
CA THR A 187 -2.50 7.05 13.43
C THR A 187 -0.99 7.29 13.31
N ILE A 188 -0.33 6.73 12.29
CA ILE A 188 1.11 6.95 12.03
C ILE A 188 1.36 8.31 11.35
N ASN A 189 0.36 8.86 10.66
CA ASN A 189 0.49 10.08 9.87
C ASN A 189 -0.02 11.35 10.58
N ASP A 190 -0.64 11.23 11.75
CA ASP A 190 -1.05 12.32 12.65
C ASP A 190 0.01 12.57 13.74
#